data_AF-A0A970V203-F1
#
_entry.id   AF-A0A970V203-F1
#
_cell.length_a   1.000
_cell.length_b   1.000
_cell.length_c   1.000
_cell.angle_alpha   90.00
_cell.angle_beta   90.00
_cell.angle_gamma   90.00
#
_symmetry.space_group_name_H-M   'P 1'
#
loop_
_entity.id
_entity.type
_entity.pdbx_description
1 polymer ?
#
loop_
_entity_poly.entity_id
_entity_poly.type
_entity_poly.pdbx_seq_one_letter_code
_entity_poly.pdbx_strand_id
1 'polypeptide(L)'
;MKLVEPKLPPPLEPEFRPAVLANRAFLAEVEASGQGVPLVIALERGGGQITRYDTRVFAPGTPGAEDNYDYVSRLIKILLWARGGRRVVVGGPAEIGQQMQQAFAPGGEYEFDAKFMGGVYEQPFTVECSPAEEAP
;
A
#
# COMPACT_ATOMS: atom_id res chain seq x y z
N MET A 1 -7.78 27.92 -17.30
CA MET A 1 -8.02 27.13 -18.54
C MET A 1 -9.51 26.83 -18.64
N LYS A 2 -10.16 27.02 -19.80
CA LYS A 2 -11.56 26.62 -19.99
C LYS A 2 -11.60 25.15 -20.39
N LEU A 3 -12.20 24.29 -19.57
CA LEU A 3 -12.51 22.91 -19.94
C LEU A 3 -13.75 22.92 -20.83
N VAL A 4 -13.69 22.26 -22.00
CA VAL A 4 -14.79 22.19 -22.97
C VAL A 4 -15.29 20.77 -23.02
N GLU A 5 -16.61 20.59 -22.92
CA GLU A 5 -17.24 19.28 -22.96
C GLU A 5 -17.10 18.64 -24.35
N PRO A 6 -16.68 17.37 -24.45
CA PRO A 6 -16.57 16.69 -25.74
C PRO A 6 -17.97 16.45 -26.32
N LYS A 7 -18.10 16.53 -27.64
CA LYS A 7 -19.36 16.22 -28.35
C LYS A 7 -19.87 14.80 -28.12
N LEU A 8 -18.95 13.88 -27.81
CA LEU A 8 -19.22 12.49 -27.51
C LEU A 8 -18.51 12.17 -26.18
N PRO A 9 -19.21 12.26 -25.04
CA PRO A 9 -18.62 11.84 -23.78
C PRO A 9 -18.38 10.32 -23.82
N PRO A 10 -17.18 9.84 -23.50
CA PRO A 10 -16.94 8.40 -23.42
C PRO A 10 -17.80 7.82 -22.28
N PRO A 11 -18.61 6.77 -22.53
CA PRO A 11 -19.36 6.12 -21.46
C PRO A 11 -18.39 5.46 -20.46
N LEU A 12 -18.77 5.40 -19.19
CA LEU A 12 -18.08 4.55 -18.23
C LEU A 12 -18.44 3.08 -18.51
N GLU A 13 -17.45 2.20 -18.40
CA GLU A 13 -17.68 0.75 -18.49
C GLU A 13 -18.64 0.29 -17.37
N PRO A 14 -19.73 -0.44 -17.66
CA PRO A 14 -20.73 -0.83 -16.66
C PRO A 14 -20.16 -1.64 -15.47
N GLU A 15 -19.13 -2.44 -15.75
CA GLU A 15 -18.46 -3.28 -14.76
C GLU A 15 -17.31 -2.57 -14.05
N PHE A 16 -17.01 -1.32 -14.40
CA PHE A 16 -15.97 -0.56 -13.73
C PHE A 16 -16.27 -0.44 -12.23
N ARG A 17 -15.28 -0.80 -11.42
CA ARG A 17 -15.30 -0.63 -9.96
C ARG A 17 -14.07 0.18 -9.55
N PRO A 18 -14.23 1.41 -9.04
CA PRO A 18 -13.11 2.17 -8.53
C PRO A 18 -12.44 1.46 -7.35
N ALA A 19 -11.11 1.31 -7.38
CA ALA A 19 -10.34 0.66 -6.31
C ALA A 19 -10.56 1.31 -4.92
N VAL A 20 -10.89 2.62 -4.88
CA VAL A 20 -11.20 3.32 -3.63
C VAL A 20 -12.44 2.75 -2.92
N LEU A 21 -13.40 2.17 -3.65
CA LEU A 21 -14.57 1.54 -3.04
C LEU A 21 -14.19 0.25 -2.32
N ALA A 22 -13.29 -0.56 -2.88
CA ALA A 22 -12.75 -1.75 -2.23
C ALA A 22 -11.96 -1.39 -0.96
N ASN A 23 -11.12 -0.35 -1.02
CA ASN A 23 -10.37 0.15 0.14
C ASN A 23 -11.32 0.57 1.29
N ARG A 24 -12.37 1.32 0.96
CA ARG A 24 -13.39 1.75 1.94
C ARG A 24 -14.17 0.56 2.52
N ALA A 25 -14.53 -0.42 1.69
CA ALA A 25 -15.25 -1.61 2.13
C ALA A 25 -14.39 -2.42 3.11
N PHE A 26 -13.14 -2.72 2.76
CA PHE A 26 -12.18 -3.39 3.64
C PHE A 26 -12.06 -2.70 5.01
N LEU A 27 -11.86 -1.37 5.02
CA LEU A 27 -11.75 -0.63 6.28
C LEU A 27 -13.03 -0.66 7.11
N ALA A 28 -14.21 -0.62 6.47
CA ALA A 28 -15.48 -0.75 7.16
C ALA A 28 -15.66 -2.14 7.79
N GLU A 29 -15.20 -3.21 7.12
CA GLU A 29 -15.22 -4.57 7.64
C GLU A 29 -14.23 -4.76 8.79
N VAL A 30 -13.01 -4.22 8.68
CA VAL A 30 -12.04 -4.18 9.78
C VAL A 30 -12.63 -3.51 11.02
N GLU A 31 -13.29 -2.36 10.84
CA GLU A 31 -13.94 -1.64 11.94
C GLU A 31 -15.11 -2.45 12.53
N ALA A 32 -16.00 -2.97 11.68
CA ALA A 32 -17.17 -3.75 12.11
C ALA A 32 -16.79 -5.05 12.84
N SER A 33 -15.61 -5.63 12.53
CA SER A 33 -15.11 -6.81 13.24
C SER A 33 -14.78 -6.54 14.71
N GLY A 34 -14.44 -5.29 15.06
CA GLY A 34 -13.89 -4.94 16.38
C GLY A 34 -12.51 -5.56 16.65
N GLN A 35 -11.89 -6.22 15.67
CA GLN A 35 -10.61 -6.92 15.79
C GLN A 35 -9.50 -6.28 14.94
N GLY A 36 -9.69 -5.03 14.51
CA GLY A 36 -8.69 -4.30 13.76
C GLY A 36 -7.47 -3.94 14.61
N VAL A 37 -6.27 -4.03 14.04
CA VAL A 37 -4.99 -3.62 14.63
C VAL A 37 -4.33 -2.53 13.79
N PRO A 38 -3.49 -1.66 14.39
CA PRO A 38 -2.83 -0.60 13.63
C PRO A 38 -1.85 -1.16 12.61
N LEU A 39 -1.79 -0.51 11.45
CA LEU A 39 -0.76 -0.67 10.44
C LEU A 39 -0.25 0.69 10.00
N VAL A 40 1.06 0.81 9.84
CA VAL A 40 1.76 2.00 9.38
C VAL A 40 2.54 1.64 8.14
N ILE A 41 2.45 2.49 7.12
CA ILE A 41 3.33 2.42 5.94
C ILE A 41 4.13 3.71 5.88
N ALA A 42 5.45 3.60 6.09
CA ALA A 42 6.36 4.71 5.94
C ALA A 42 7.19 4.55 4.66
N LEU A 43 7.28 5.61 3.85
CA LEU A 43 8.11 5.65 2.65
C LEU A 43 9.25 6.64 2.86
N GLU A 44 10.49 6.19 2.72
CA GLU A 44 11.68 7.04 2.77
C GLU A 44 12.20 7.32 1.35
N ARG A 45 12.50 8.60 1.10
CA ARG A 45 13.03 9.14 -0.16
C ARG A 45 14.42 9.74 0.05
N GLY A 46 15.02 10.26 -1.01
CA GLY A 46 16.29 10.98 -0.94
C GLY A 46 16.31 12.10 0.11
N GLY A 47 17.46 12.26 0.77
CA GLY A 47 17.65 13.30 1.79
C GLY A 47 16.93 13.03 3.12
N GLY A 48 16.57 11.77 3.42
CA GLY A 48 15.93 11.37 4.69
C GLY A 48 14.47 11.81 4.82
N GLN A 49 13.82 12.18 3.71
CA GLN A 49 12.42 12.59 3.74
C GLN A 49 11.51 11.37 3.86
N ILE A 50 10.65 11.37 4.88
CA ILE A 50 9.72 10.28 5.16
C ILE A 50 8.29 10.75 4.95
N THR A 51 7.46 9.90 4.35
CA THR A 51 5.99 10.06 4.39
C THR A 51 5.38 8.89 5.12
N ARG A 52 4.47 9.17 6.05
CA ARG A 52 3.74 8.17 6.84
C ARG A 52 2.31 8.01 6.33
N TYR A 53 1.77 6.81 6.44
CA TYR A 53 0.35 6.53 6.25
C TYR A 53 -0.13 5.56 7.33
N ASP A 54 -0.97 6.06 8.24
CA ASP A 54 -1.59 5.27 9.28
C ASP A 54 -2.92 4.67 8.79
N THR A 55 -3.11 3.38 9.05
CA THR A 55 -4.32 2.63 8.72
C THR A 55 -4.56 1.50 9.71
N ARG A 56 -5.55 0.65 9.42
CA ARG A 56 -5.89 -0.54 10.20
C ARG A 56 -6.04 -1.74 9.28
N VAL A 57 -5.79 -2.92 9.83
CA VAL A 57 -5.92 -4.22 9.19
C VAL A 57 -6.55 -5.20 10.17
N PHE A 58 -7.05 -6.34 9.71
CA PHE A 58 -7.51 -7.40 10.60
C PHE A 58 -6.33 -7.94 11.43
N ALA A 59 -6.57 -8.25 12.71
CA ALA A 59 -5.59 -8.96 13.51
C ALA A 59 -5.22 -10.32 12.86
N PRO A 60 -3.96 -10.78 12.96
CA PRO A 60 -3.58 -12.10 12.45
C PRO A 60 -4.46 -13.22 13.03
N GLY A 61 -4.91 -14.12 12.16
CA GLY A 61 -5.74 -15.29 12.53
C GLY A 61 -7.23 -15.01 12.75
N THR A 62 -7.72 -13.80 12.50
CA THR A 62 -9.16 -13.50 12.52
C THR A 62 -9.79 -13.72 11.14
N PRO A 63 -11.12 -13.96 11.05
CA PRO A 63 -11.83 -13.93 9.77
C PRO A 63 -11.55 -12.62 9.01
N GLY A 64 -11.23 -12.71 7.72
CA GLY A 64 -10.88 -11.55 6.88
C GLY A 64 -9.39 -11.18 6.88
N ALA A 65 -8.56 -11.84 7.71
CA ALA A 65 -7.12 -11.60 7.72
C ALA A 65 -6.44 -11.95 6.38
N GLU A 66 -7.03 -12.83 5.57
CA GLU A 66 -6.57 -13.12 4.21
C GLU A 66 -6.57 -11.89 3.29
N ASP A 67 -7.51 -10.97 3.47
CA ASP A 67 -7.67 -9.77 2.62
C ASP A 67 -6.62 -8.70 2.94
N ASN A 68 -5.91 -8.83 4.06
CA ASN A 68 -4.84 -7.91 4.44
C ASN A 68 -3.76 -7.83 3.36
N TYR A 69 -3.40 -8.96 2.72
CA TYR A 69 -2.36 -8.96 1.69
C TYR A 69 -2.74 -8.08 0.50
N ASP A 70 -3.94 -8.26 -0.05
CA ASP A 70 -4.41 -7.50 -1.21
C ASP A 70 -4.58 -6.02 -0.88
N TYR A 71 -5.12 -5.71 0.30
CA TYR A 71 -5.24 -4.34 0.78
C TYR A 71 -3.88 -3.65 0.90
N VAL A 72 -2.94 -4.27 1.63
CA VAL A 72 -1.65 -3.65 1.96
C VAL A 72 -0.74 -3.57 0.74
N SER A 73 -0.65 -4.64 -0.07
CA SER A 73 0.21 -4.65 -1.26
C SER A 73 -0.22 -3.57 -2.27
N ARG A 74 -1.53 -3.43 -2.52
CA ARG A 74 -2.08 -2.38 -3.38
C ARG A 74 -1.88 -0.99 -2.79
N LEU A 75 -2.06 -0.83 -1.48
CA LEU A 75 -1.84 0.45 -0.80
C LEU A 75 -0.38 0.88 -0.90
N ILE A 76 0.59 -0.02 -0.63
CA ILE A 76 2.02 0.27 -0.80
C ILE A 76 2.31 0.70 -2.25
N LYS A 77 1.80 -0.04 -3.25
CA LYS A 77 1.96 0.34 -4.67
C LYS A 77 1.42 1.75 -4.93
N ILE A 78 0.19 2.06 -4.52
CA ILE A 78 -0.40 3.38 -4.72
C ILE A 78 0.45 4.47 -4.08
N LEU A 79 0.91 4.26 -2.85
CA LEU A 79 1.73 5.23 -2.13
C LEU A 79 3.10 5.41 -2.80
N LEU A 80 3.74 4.33 -3.25
CA LEU A 80 5.01 4.39 -3.99
C LEU A 80 4.89 5.18 -5.28
N TRP A 81 3.86 4.93 -6.09
CA TRP A 81 3.68 5.64 -7.37
C TRP A 81 3.20 7.08 -7.20
N ALA A 82 2.50 7.40 -6.10
CA ALA A 82 2.05 8.76 -5.83
C ALA A 82 3.12 9.62 -5.14
N ARG A 83 3.99 9.03 -4.31
CA ARG A 83 4.91 9.76 -3.42
C ARG A 83 6.38 9.51 -3.70
N GLY A 84 6.70 8.38 -4.32
CA GLY A 84 8.05 7.84 -4.46
C GLY A 84 8.63 7.31 -3.14
N GLY A 85 9.62 6.42 -3.23
CA GLY A 85 10.39 5.93 -2.09
C GLY A 85 11.37 4.84 -2.48
N ARG A 86 12.53 4.79 -1.83
CA ARG A 86 13.49 3.66 -1.95
C ARG A 86 13.33 2.63 -0.83
N ARG A 87 12.78 3.04 0.31
CA ARG A 87 12.61 2.18 1.48
C ARG A 87 11.18 2.28 1.97
N VAL A 88 10.57 1.12 2.21
CA VAL A 88 9.24 0.99 2.79
C VAL A 88 9.38 0.36 4.17
N VAL A 89 8.83 1.01 5.19
CA VAL A 89 8.68 0.42 6.52
C VAL A 89 7.22 0.04 6.70
N VAL A 90 6.97 -1.23 6.98
CA VAL A 90 5.66 -1.78 7.32
C VAL A 90 5.63 -1.98 8.82
N GLY A 91 4.99 -1.04 9.51
CA GLY A 91 4.80 -1.04 10.96
C GLY A 91 3.51 -1.74 11.36
N GLY A 92 3.55 -2.78 12.19
CA GLY A 92 2.35 -3.51 12.62
C GLY A 92 2.57 -5.02 12.66
N PRO A 93 1.55 -5.84 12.30
CA PRO A 93 1.69 -7.30 12.30
C PRO A 93 2.87 -7.78 11.46
N ALA A 94 3.79 -8.52 12.08
CA ALA A 94 5.04 -8.96 11.43
C ALA A 94 4.81 -9.83 10.19
N GLU A 95 3.76 -10.65 10.19
CA GLU A 95 3.39 -11.50 9.05
C GLU A 95 3.11 -10.67 7.79
N ILE A 96 2.39 -9.54 7.91
CA ILE A 96 2.11 -8.64 6.79
C ILE A 96 3.42 -8.03 6.27
N GLY A 97 4.28 -7.56 7.17
CA GLY A 97 5.59 -7.03 6.79
C GLY A 97 6.44 -8.06 6.04
N GLN A 98 6.47 -9.30 6.51
CA GLN A 98 7.20 -10.40 5.86
C GLN A 98 6.61 -10.77 4.49
N GLN A 99 5.29 -10.80 4.37
CA GLN A 99 4.62 -10.98 3.07
C GLN A 99 5.01 -9.86 2.09
N MET A 100 5.05 -8.61 2.53
CA MET A 100 5.48 -7.49 1.69
C MET A 100 6.97 -7.58 1.33
N GLN A 101 7.84 -8.04 2.24
CA GLN A 101 9.24 -8.30 1.91
C GLN A 101 9.38 -9.30 0.77
N GLN A 102 8.62 -10.40 0.81
CA GLN A 102 8.62 -11.41 -0.25
C GLN A 102 8.03 -10.86 -1.56
N ALA A 103 6.93 -10.12 -1.47
CA ALA A 103 6.24 -9.60 -2.63
C ALA A 103 7.07 -8.57 -3.42
N PHE A 104 7.94 -7.80 -2.75
CA PHE A 104 8.84 -6.83 -3.38
C PHE A 104 10.28 -7.34 -3.61
N ALA A 105 10.59 -8.58 -3.22
CA ALA A 105 11.88 -9.21 -3.48
C ALA A 105 12.05 -9.60 -4.96
N PRO A 106 13.28 -9.91 -5.43
CA PRO A 106 13.48 -10.48 -6.76
C PRO A 106 12.64 -11.76 -6.97
N GLY A 107 11.89 -11.84 -8.08
CA GLY A 107 10.93 -12.90 -8.36
C GLY A 107 9.55 -12.71 -7.73
N GLY A 108 9.35 -11.67 -6.89
CA GLY A 108 8.07 -11.33 -6.28
C GLY A 108 7.12 -10.59 -7.21
N GLU A 109 5.84 -10.55 -6.85
CA GLU A 109 4.76 -9.92 -7.63
C GLU A 109 5.05 -8.44 -7.97
N TYR A 110 5.72 -7.73 -7.06
CA TYR A 110 6.04 -6.30 -7.17
C TYR A 110 7.53 -6.05 -7.44
N GLU A 111 8.26 -7.03 -8.00
CA GLU A 111 9.67 -6.88 -8.37
C GLU A 111 9.89 -5.68 -9.32
N PHE A 112 8.98 -5.47 -10.27
CA PHE A 112 9.06 -4.33 -11.18
C PHE A 112 9.04 -2.99 -10.43
N ASP A 113 8.12 -2.85 -9.48
CA ASP A 113 7.99 -1.65 -8.65
C ASP A 113 9.27 -1.39 -7.85
N ALA A 114 9.81 -2.43 -7.20
CA ALA A 114 11.05 -2.37 -6.43
C ALA A 114 12.25 -1.97 -7.31
N LYS A 115 12.42 -2.62 -8.47
CA LYS A 115 13.50 -2.31 -9.41
C LYS A 115 13.38 -0.90 -9.98
N PHE A 116 12.18 -0.50 -10.36
CA PHE A 116 11.94 0.83 -10.91
C PHE A 116 12.27 1.91 -9.89
N MET A 117 11.73 1.79 -8.67
CA MET A 117 12.00 2.75 -7.60
C MET A 117 13.48 2.76 -7.20
N GLY A 118 14.12 1.59 -7.10
CA GLY A 118 15.56 1.51 -6.84
C GLY A 118 16.40 2.23 -7.91
N GLY A 119 16.01 2.13 -9.18
CA GLY A 119 16.62 2.87 -10.28
C GLY A 119 16.41 4.38 -10.18
N VAL A 120 15.20 4.84 -9.87
CA VAL A 120 14.87 6.27 -9.70
C VAL A 120 15.70 6.93 -8.59
N TYR A 121 15.94 6.21 -7.50
CA TYR A 121 16.70 6.72 -6.35
C TYR A 121 18.18 6.30 -6.35
N GLU A 122 18.63 5.58 -7.38
CA GLU A 122 19.99 5.04 -7.52
C GLU A 122 20.50 4.29 -6.27
N GLN A 123 19.59 3.61 -5.58
CA GLN A 123 19.85 2.87 -4.34
C GLN A 123 19.02 1.58 -4.31
N PRO A 124 19.47 0.53 -3.58
CA PRO A 124 18.67 -0.68 -3.41
C PRO A 124 17.30 -0.37 -2.79
N PHE A 125 16.24 -0.94 -3.38
CA PHE A 125 14.91 -0.85 -2.79
C PHE A 125 14.78 -1.85 -1.63
N THR A 126 14.25 -1.40 -0.49
CA THR A 126 14.07 -2.26 0.69
C THR A 126 12.66 -2.18 1.26
N VAL A 127 12.20 -3.30 1.81
CA VAL A 127 11.02 -3.38 2.66
C VAL A 127 11.46 -3.88 4.04
N GLU A 128 11.06 -3.18 5.09
CA GLU A 128 11.45 -3.48 6.47
C GLU A 128 10.22 -3.57 7.37
N CYS A 129 10.29 -4.45 8.35
CA CYS A 129 9.24 -4.66 9.34
C CYS A 129 9.56 -3.89 10.62
N SER A 130 8.55 -3.36 11.28
CA SER A 130 8.68 -2.68 12.57
C SER A 130 7.39 -2.84 13.39
N PRO A 131 7.43 -2.69 14.72
CA PRO A 131 6.22 -2.38 15.49
C PRO A 131 5.53 -1.11 14.96
N ALA A 132 4.21 -1.02 15.12
CA ALA A 132 3.46 0.14 14.63
C ALA A 132 3.88 1.45 15.34
N GLU A 133 4.27 1.35 16.61
CA GLU A 133 4.69 2.50 17.43
C GLU A 133 6.10 2.99 17.09
N GLU A 134 6.93 2.12 16.50
CA GLU A 134 8.33 2.41 16.15
C GLU A 134 8.52 2.80 14.68
N ALA A 135 7.50 2.56 13.84
CA ALA A 135 7.52 3.01 12.46
C ALA A 135 7.64 4.55 12.41
N PRO A 136 8.45 5.10 11.50
CA PRO A 136 8.72 6.54 11.42
C PRO A 136 7.57 7.36 10.81
#